data_AF-A0ABD3GT49-F1
#
_entry.id   AF-A0ABD3GT49-F1
#
_cell.length_a   1.000
_cell.length_b   1.000
_cell.length_c   1.000
_cell.angle_alpha   90.00
_cell.angle_beta   90.00
_cell.angle_gamma   90.00
#
_symmetry.space_group_name_H-M   'P 1'
#
loop_
_entity.id
_entity.type
_entity.pdbx_description
1 polymer ?
#
loop_
_entity_poly.entity_id
_entity_poly.type
_entity_poly.pdbx_seq_one_letter_code
_entity_poly.pdbx_strand_id
1 'polypeptide(L)'
;MSGKFYGLICKIIFVLAHLHTKALSVPDQLVQNGGFDSELFLQPENESEWSIGKSKIKLPNWRISNGNIQLLSSKYFYATPPSWSNIGNYCVHLNGAEGPATILSAPLLGQIAGAIYNLSIDVAGTPLGGELYKKLQITIIFHRKIPFWLFDEYTLPQYEASNPYNSRTIPWTTTKYAFLGTGRKTLIKIASKSEGSKGFLIDNVRVSLHNILDNGSFEQLIQDNTTTTFPDIVNSPSWRIKNWYLESGSIKYIRGRIQPSTDLSGTAIDLNGDGPGLLTRNVSTINNELYYISFDYAANPEAEIVFKGYFSLTVLTQAVNDENSTLPSTIKQKLIKVTSKGRSNSAVGWQTCKVGFYAKSDFTTIRFQSSVNGTFGPLLDSVQMYQYYKSFPGSS
;
A
#
# COMPACT_ATOMS: atom_id res chain seq x y z
N MET A 1 16.75 -0.17 68.71
CA MET A 1 15.58 -1.04 68.42
C MET A 1 14.92 -0.45 67.19
N SER A 2 15.29 -0.90 65.99
CA SER A 2 14.73 -2.08 65.26
C SER A 2 13.33 -1.77 64.73
N GLY A 3 12.95 -2.04 63.48
CA GLY A 3 13.56 -2.75 62.36
C GLY A 3 12.55 -2.66 61.19
N LYS A 4 13.04 -2.45 59.96
CA LYS A 4 12.98 -3.42 58.86
C LYS A 4 11.61 -4.05 58.55
N PHE A 5 11.11 -3.80 57.33
CA PHE A 5 10.77 -4.80 56.30
C PHE A 5 10.64 -4.04 54.95
N TYR A 6 11.59 -4.15 54.02
CA TYR A 6 11.58 -5.07 52.85
C TYR A 6 10.25 -5.04 52.08
N GLY A 7 10.13 -4.80 50.77
CA GLY A 7 11.08 -4.81 49.66
C GLY A 7 10.39 -5.44 48.43
N LEU A 8 10.36 -4.76 47.27
CA LEU A 8 10.30 -5.32 45.90
C LEU A 8 10.26 -4.12 44.92
N ILE A 9 11.38 -3.64 44.37
CA ILE A 9 11.97 -4.12 43.11
C ILE A 9 10.92 -4.54 42.08
N CYS A 10 10.43 -3.57 41.31
CA CYS A 10 10.13 -3.77 39.89
C CYS A 10 11.03 -2.80 39.10
N LYS A 11 12.29 -3.20 38.92
CA LYS A 11 13.09 -2.77 37.76
C LYS A 11 12.37 -3.28 36.52
N ILE A 12 11.43 -2.50 35.99
CA ILE A 12 11.05 -2.65 34.59
C ILE A 12 12.25 -2.10 33.82
N ILE A 13 13.11 -3.03 33.40
CA ILE A 13 14.05 -2.81 32.32
C ILE A 13 13.16 -2.45 31.12
N PHE A 14 13.00 -1.15 30.86
CA PHE A 14 12.66 -0.71 29.51
C PHE A 14 13.86 -1.12 28.65
N VAL A 15 13.79 -2.32 28.10
CA VAL A 15 14.45 -2.60 26.83
C VAL A 15 13.68 -1.74 25.82
N LEU A 16 14.02 -0.45 25.78
CA LEU A 16 13.97 0.31 24.55
C LEU A 16 14.96 -0.39 23.63
N ALA A 17 14.50 -1.49 23.02
CA ALA A 17 14.96 -1.79 21.69
C ALA A 17 14.67 -0.50 20.93
N HIS A 18 15.72 0.29 20.70
CA HIS A 18 15.84 1.10 19.51
C HIS A 18 15.76 0.12 18.33
N LEU A 19 14.56 -0.43 18.10
CA LEU A 19 14.11 -0.68 16.76
C LEU A 19 14.17 0.71 16.14
N HIS A 20 15.31 1.00 15.52
CA HIS A 20 15.29 1.84 14.34
C HIS A 20 14.21 1.21 13.46
N THR A 21 12.98 1.69 13.60
CA THR A 21 11.96 1.59 12.57
C THR A 21 12.53 2.43 11.44
N LYS A 22 13.51 1.85 10.73
CA LYS A 22 13.92 2.32 9.42
C LYS A 22 12.62 2.39 8.67
N ALA A 23 12.19 3.61 8.37
CA ALA A 23 10.92 3.84 7.70
C ALA A 23 10.95 2.98 6.44
N LEU A 24 10.13 1.95 6.46
CA LEU A 24 9.95 1.07 5.33
C LEU A 24 9.25 1.87 4.20
N SER A 25 9.23 1.38 2.96
CA SER A 25 8.47 2.02 1.88
C SER A 25 6.99 2.16 2.30
N VAL A 26 6.22 3.03 1.63
CA VAL A 26 4.80 3.13 2.01
C VAL A 26 4.15 1.81 1.62
N PRO A 27 3.46 1.08 2.51
CA PRO A 27 2.76 -0.13 2.12
C PRO A 27 1.77 0.17 1.00
N ASP A 28 1.55 -0.80 0.11
CA ASP A 28 0.59 -0.66 -0.99
C ASP A 28 -0.86 -0.44 -0.51
N GLN A 29 -1.14 -0.82 0.73
CA GLN A 29 -2.42 -0.62 1.40
C GLN A 29 -2.22 0.00 2.79
N LEU A 30 -2.84 1.16 3.01
CA LEU A 30 -2.77 1.90 4.26
C LEU A 30 -3.96 1.61 5.19
N VAL A 31 -5.07 1.08 4.65
CA VAL A 31 -6.25 0.67 5.42
C VAL A 31 -6.07 -0.76 5.92
N GLN A 32 -6.12 -0.93 7.24
CA GLN A 32 -6.14 -2.25 7.84
C GLN A 32 -7.56 -2.83 7.83
N ASN A 33 -7.71 -4.11 7.46
CA ASN A 33 -8.99 -4.81 7.40
C ASN A 33 -10.04 -4.08 6.53
N GLY A 34 -9.63 -3.57 5.37
CA GLY A 34 -10.53 -2.86 4.46
C GLY A 34 -11.51 -3.74 3.69
N GLY A 35 -11.20 -5.03 3.52
CA GLY A 35 -12.10 -6.06 2.98
C GLY A 35 -12.99 -6.71 4.04
N PHE A 36 -12.84 -6.35 5.32
CA PHE A 36 -13.65 -6.88 6.42
C PHE A 36 -13.55 -8.41 6.65
N ASP A 37 -12.48 -9.04 6.18
CA ASP A 37 -12.29 -10.50 6.18
C ASP A 37 -11.41 -11.01 7.31
N SER A 38 -11.79 -10.74 8.56
CA SER A 38 -11.00 -11.21 9.69
C SER A 38 -11.27 -12.67 10.02
N GLU A 39 -10.20 -13.45 10.24
CA GLU A 39 -10.25 -14.80 10.82
C GLU A 39 -10.90 -14.85 12.21
N LEU A 40 -11.00 -13.70 12.89
CA LEU A 40 -11.70 -13.57 14.18
C LEU A 40 -13.22 -13.72 14.04
N PHE A 41 -13.76 -13.66 12.82
CA PHE A 41 -15.17 -13.94 12.54
C PHE A 41 -15.37 -15.45 12.36
N LEU A 42 -15.44 -16.18 13.47
CA LEU A 42 -15.82 -17.59 13.47
C LEU A 42 -17.33 -17.73 13.29
N GLN A 43 -17.79 -17.95 12.06
CA GLN A 43 -19.21 -18.13 11.78
C GLN A 43 -19.69 -19.54 12.16
N PRO A 44 -20.85 -19.70 12.83
CA PRO A 44 -21.62 -20.93 12.72
C PRO A 44 -22.04 -21.11 11.26
N GLU A 45 -21.91 -22.32 10.70
CA GLU A 45 -22.05 -22.65 9.27
C GLU A 45 -23.37 -22.21 8.58
N ASN A 46 -24.35 -21.69 9.33
CA ASN A 46 -25.72 -21.44 8.88
C ASN A 46 -26.24 -20.00 9.02
N GLU A 47 -25.45 -19.05 9.50
CA GLU A 47 -25.88 -17.64 9.54
C GLU A 47 -25.42 -16.89 8.27
N SER A 48 -26.19 -15.91 7.79
CA SER A 48 -25.83 -15.10 6.61
C SER A 48 -25.53 -13.64 6.96
N GLU A 49 -25.87 -13.23 8.18
CA GLU A 49 -25.84 -11.83 8.63
C GLU A 49 -25.59 -11.74 10.15
N TRP A 50 -24.71 -10.82 10.56
CA TRP A 50 -24.43 -10.50 11.97
C TRP A 50 -24.62 -9.04 12.27
N SER A 51 -25.46 -8.72 13.26
CA SER A 51 -25.57 -7.35 13.77
C SER A 51 -24.40 -7.04 14.72
N ILE A 52 -23.57 -6.07 14.33
CA ILE A 52 -22.44 -5.58 15.13
C ILE A 52 -22.79 -4.19 15.64
N GLY A 53 -22.78 -4.03 16.97
CA GLY A 53 -23.23 -2.81 17.68
C GLY A 53 -23.98 -3.11 18.97
N LYS A 54 -24.65 -4.28 19.06
CA LYS A 54 -25.20 -4.85 20.31
C LYS A 54 -24.45 -6.10 20.82
N SER A 55 -23.55 -6.66 20.01
CA SER A 55 -22.80 -7.89 20.32
C SER A 55 -21.42 -7.59 20.94
N LYS A 56 -20.82 -8.58 21.61
CA LYS A 56 -19.41 -8.51 22.10
C LYS A 56 -18.38 -8.57 20.96
N ILE A 57 -18.83 -8.78 19.72
CA ILE A 57 -17.99 -8.95 18.54
C ILE A 57 -17.50 -7.57 18.09
N LYS A 58 -16.19 -7.43 17.90
CA LYS A 58 -15.57 -6.19 17.41
C LYS A 58 -15.29 -6.33 15.92
N LEU A 59 -15.43 -5.25 15.15
CA LEU A 59 -14.92 -5.15 13.79
C LEU A 59 -13.44 -4.75 13.86
N PRO A 60 -12.47 -5.64 13.57
CA PRO A 60 -11.06 -5.32 13.76
C PRO A 60 -10.63 -4.12 12.94
N ASN A 61 -9.87 -3.20 13.52
CA ASN A 61 -9.38 -1.97 12.89
C ASN A 61 -10.48 -1.00 12.43
N TRP A 62 -11.71 -1.18 12.89
CA TRP A 62 -12.80 -0.23 12.70
C TRP A 62 -13.58 -0.06 14.00
N ARG A 63 -14.14 1.12 14.21
CA ARG A 63 -15.07 1.37 15.32
C ARG A 63 -16.40 1.84 14.77
N ILE A 64 -17.48 1.35 15.34
CA ILE A 64 -18.81 1.91 15.12
C ILE A 64 -18.92 3.14 16.02
N SER A 65 -19.14 4.30 15.40
CA SER A 65 -19.24 5.59 16.10
C SER A 65 -20.67 6.07 16.28
N ASN A 66 -21.61 5.53 15.49
CA ASN A 66 -23.04 5.76 15.62
C ASN A 66 -23.82 4.59 15.01
N GLY A 67 -24.99 4.28 15.55
CA GLY A 67 -25.88 3.22 15.07
C GLY A 67 -25.30 1.81 15.21
N ASN A 68 -25.85 0.87 14.43
CA ASN A 68 -25.40 -0.50 14.34
C ASN A 68 -25.21 -0.90 12.87
N ILE A 69 -24.20 -1.70 12.58
CA ILE A 69 -23.96 -2.27 11.25
C ILE A 69 -24.39 -3.74 11.20
N GLN A 70 -24.43 -4.29 10.01
CA GLN A 70 -24.53 -5.72 9.80
C GLN A 70 -23.35 -6.22 8.97
N LEU A 71 -22.68 -7.31 9.36
CA LEU A 71 -21.75 -8.02 8.49
C LEU A 71 -22.53 -9.05 7.70
N LEU A 72 -22.39 -9.02 6.38
CA LEU A 72 -23.04 -9.96 5.48
C LEU A 72 -22.01 -10.92 4.90
N SER A 73 -22.34 -12.20 4.84
CA SER A 73 -21.46 -13.19 4.21
C SER A 73 -21.36 -12.95 2.70
N SER A 74 -20.14 -12.91 2.18
CA SER A 74 -19.84 -12.79 0.76
C SER A 74 -20.33 -13.98 -0.07
N LYS A 75 -20.66 -15.12 0.56
CA LYS A 75 -21.39 -16.24 -0.06
C LYS A 75 -22.67 -15.77 -0.76
N TYR A 76 -23.28 -14.71 -0.23
CA TYR A 76 -24.51 -14.12 -0.75
C TYR A 76 -24.31 -12.68 -1.26
N PHE A 77 -23.23 -12.00 -0.86
CA PHE A 77 -23.01 -10.56 -1.13
C PHE A 77 -21.54 -10.22 -1.50
N TYR A 78 -21.00 -10.74 -2.60
CA TYR A 78 -19.59 -10.52 -3.02
C TYR A 78 -19.40 -9.31 -3.94
N ALA A 79 -18.36 -8.50 -3.69
CA ALA A 79 -18.05 -7.29 -4.45
C ALA A 79 -17.24 -7.49 -5.75
N THR A 80 -16.54 -8.63 -5.88
CA THR A 80 -15.67 -8.94 -7.03
C THR A 80 -16.02 -10.33 -7.59
N PRO A 81 -16.04 -10.55 -8.93
CA PRO A 81 -16.28 -11.88 -9.48
C PRO A 81 -15.22 -12.89 -9.01
N PRO A 82 -15.59 -14.17 -8.79
CA PRO A 82 -14.71 -15.15 -8.17
C PRO A 82 -13.52 -15.50 -9.07
N SER A 83 -12.33 -15.01 -8.74
CA SER A 83 -11.10 -15.79 -8.93
C SER A 83 -10.95 -16.69 -7.70
N TRP A 84 -10.99 -18.00 -7.92
CA TRP A 84 -11.35 -19.06 -6.97
C TRP A 84 -10.46 -19.27 -5.73
N SER A 85 -9.66 -18.29 -5.30
CA SER A 85 -8.71 -18.47 -4.20
C SER A 85 -8.69 -17.38 -3.13
N ASN A 86 -9.37 -16.24 -3.29
CA ASN A 86 -9.37 -15.15 -2.31
C ASN A 86 -10.71 -14.38 -2.30
N ILE A 87 -11.83 -15.09 -2.14
CA ILE A 87 -13.10 -14.41 -1.88
C ILE A 87 -13.05 -13.97 -0.43
N GLY A 88 -13.05 -12.66 -0.20
CA GLY A 88 -13.28 -12.11 1.14
C GLY A 88 -14.57 -12.70 1.71
N ASN A 89 -14.61 -13.09 2.98
CA ASN A 89 -15.74 -13.74 3.62
C ASN A 89 -16.91 -12.79 3.92
N TYR A 90 -16.69 -11.46 4.00
CA TYR A 90 -17.71 -10.54 4.47
C TYR A 90 -17.72 -9.18 3.76
N CYS A 91 -18.89 -8.55 3.74
CA CYS A 91 -19.02 -7.11 3.48
C CYS A 91 -19.84 -6.45 4.59
N VAL A 92 -19.81 -5.11 4.65
CA VAL A 92 -20.53 -4.35 5.69
C VAL A 92 -21.78 -3.71 5.10
N HIS A 93 -22.94 -4.00 5.70
CA HIS A 93 -24.15 -3.21 5.55
C HIS A 93 -24.18 -2.10 6.61
N LEU A 94 -24.16 -0.85 6.15
CA LEU A 94 -24.04 0.34 7.01
C LEU A 94 -25.37 0.79 7.63
N ASN A 95 -26.42 -0.02 7.55
CA ASN A 95 -27.66 0.18 8.27
C ASN A 95 -27.95 -1.07 9.11
N GLY A 96 -28.57 -0.87 10.25
CA GLY A 96 -29.13 -1.94 11.08
C GLY A 96 -30.61 -1.70 11.33
N ALA A 97 -31.22 -2.51 12.18
CA ALA A 97 -32.65 -2.37 12.53
C ALA A 97 -33.03 -0.97 13.05
N GLU A 98 -32.08 -0.27 13.68
CA GLU A 98 -32.29 1.06 14.30
C GLU A 98 -32.00 2.22 13.34
N GLY A 99 -31.59 1.96 12.10
CA GLY A 99 -31.31 2.99 11.12
C GLY A 99 -29.86 3.02 10.62
N PRO A 100 -29.41 4.16 10.06
CA PRO A 100 -28.07 4.30 9.51
C PRO A 100 -26.99 4.29 10.60
N ALA A 101 -25.84 3.75 10.24
CA ALA A 101 -24.66 3.71 11.08
C ALA A 101 -23.49 4.50 10.50
N THR A 102 -22.49 4.72 11.33
CA THR A 102 -21.22 5.34 10.96
C THR A 102 -20.07 4.54 11.53
N ILE A 103 -19.15 4.13 10.67
CA ILE A 103 -17.89 3.49 11.06
C ILE A 103 -16.71 4.43 10.86
N LEU A 104 -15.65 4.20 11.63
CA LEU A 104 -14.39 4.91 11.54
C LEU A 104 -13.23 3.92 11.54
N SER A 105 -12.30 4.08 10.61
CA SER A 105 -11.11 3.23 10.53
C SER A 105 -10.16 3.44 11.72
N ALA A 106 -9.25 2.49 11.92
CA ALA A 106 -7.99 2.72 12.60
C ALA A 106 -7.15 3.75 11.81
N PRO A 107 -6.11 4.34 12.43
CA PRO A 107 -5.18 5.22 11.73
C PRO A 107 -4.61 4.57 10.48
N LEU A 108 -4.60 5.32 9.37
CA LEU A 108 -3.90 4.93 8.16
C LEU A 108 -2.41 4.74 8.43
N LEU A 109 -1.84 3.67 7.89
CA LEU A 109 -0.43 3.35 8.03
C LEU A 109 0.45 4.29 7.17
N GLY A 110 1.64 4.66 7.65
CA GLY A 110 2.72 5.16 6.79
C GLY A 110 2.44 6.39 5.91
N GLN A 111 1.52 7.29 6.28
CA GLN A 111 1.26 8.48 5.46
C GLN A 111 2.47 9.41 5.36
N ILE A 112 2.66 9.96 4.17
CA ILE A 112 3.67 10.96 3.83
C ILE A 112 2.98 12.30 3.63
N ALA A 113 3.43 13.32 4.36
CA ALA A 113 2.97 14.69 4.15
C ALA A 113 3.31 15.14 2.73
N GLY A 114 2.35 15.71 2.01
CA GLY A 114 2.55 16.25 0.66
C GLY A 114 2.43 15.22 -0.47
N ALA A 115 2.27 13.93 -0.19
CA ALA A 115 2.02 12.91 -1.22
C ALA A 115 0.52 12.78 -1.51
N ILE A 116 0.15 12.46 -2.76
CA ILE A 116 -1.23 12.16 -3.13
C ILE A 116 -1.54 10.69 -2.80
N TYR A 117 -2.74 10.42 -2.29
CA TYR A 117 -3.25 9.09 -2.01
C TYR A 117 -4.53 8.84 -2.79
N ASN A 118 -4.70 7.61 -3.27
CA ASN A 118 -5.94 7.13 -3.87
C ASN A 118 -6.75 6.38 -2.80
N LEU A 119 -7.97 6.82 -2.54
CA LEU A 119 -8.98 6.08 -1.78
C LEU A 119 -9.92 5.39 -2.77
N SER A 120 -10.13 4.08 -2.64
CA SER A 120 -11.17 3.35 -3.34
C SER A 120 -12.03 2.55 -2.38
N ILE A 121 -13.29 2.34 -2.75
CA ILE A 121 -14.22 1.52 -1.97
C ILE A 121 -15.25 0.92 -2.92
N ASP A 122 -15.54 -0.36 -2.74
CA ASP A 122 -16.63 -1.03 -3.43
C ASP A 122 -17.91 -0.74 -2.67
N VAL A 123 -18.93 -0.27 -3.39
CA VAL A 123 -20.20 0.16 -2.82
C VAL A 123 -21.36 -0.38 -3.62
N ALA A 124 -22.44 -0.71 -2.94
CA ALA A 124 -23.69 -1.10 -3.58
C ALA A 124 -24.90 -0.74 -2.72
N GLY A 125 -26.04 -0.55 -3.37
CA GLY A 125 -27.30 -0.48 -2.65
C GLY A 125 -27.75 -1.87 -2.20
N THR A 126 -28.20 -2.04 -0.96
CA THR A 126 -28.76 -3.33 -0.52
C THR A 126 -29.95 -3.75 -1.42
N PRO A 127 -30.03 -5.03 -1.85
CA PRO A 127 -31.17 -5.55 -2.61
C PRO A 127 -32.42 -5.72 -1.73
N LEU A 128 -32.30 -5.58 -0.41
CA LEU A 128 -33.34 -5.84 0.58
C LEU A 128 -34.40 -4.73 0.68
N GLY A 129 -34.51 -3.86 -0.33
CA GLY A 129 -35.47 -2.76 -0.41
C GLY A 129 -34.96 -1.43 0.17
N GLY A 130 -35.87 -0.65 0.77
CA GLY A 130 -35.61 0.69 1.29
C GLY A 130 -35.70 1.79 0.23
N GLU A 131 -35.08 2.93 0.50
CA GLU A 131 -35.01 4.04 -0.45
C GLU A 131 -34.46 3.57 -1.81
N LEU A 132 -35.03 4.12 -2.90
CA LEU A 132 -34.60 3.80 -4.26
C LEU A 132 -33.14 4.19 -4.48
N TYR A 133 -32.75 5.37 -4.01
CA TYR A 133 -31.39 5.86 -4.00
C TYR A 133 -30.87 5.85 -2.58
N LYS A 134 -29.91 4.97 -2.33
CA LYS A 134 -29.22 4.93 -1.06
C LYS A 134 -28.12 5.97 -1.05
N LYS A 135 -27.81 6.55 0.11
CA LYS A 135 -26.85 7.67 0.25
C LYS A 135 -25.68 7.34 1.17
N LEU A 136 -24.45 7.57 0.70
CA LEU A 136 -23.20 7.29 1.41
C LEU A 136 -22.38 8.56 1.53
N GLN A 137 -21.92 8.85 2.74
CA GLN A 137 -20.99 9.93 3.00
C GLN A 137 -19.65 9.40 3.49
N ILE A 138 -18.58 9.80 2.80
CA ILE A 138 -17.20 9.51 3.21
C ILE A 138 -16.56 10.82 3.67
N THR A 139 -15.77 10.74 4.75
CA THR A 139 -15.02 11.88 5.28
C THR A 139 -13.62 11.43 5.70
N ILE A 140 -12.61 12.17 5.26
CA ILE A 140 -11.21 11.96 5.65
C ILE A 140 -10.93 12.90 6.81
N ILE A 141 -10.46 12.34 7.92
CA ILE A 141 -10.24 13.08 9.17
C ILE A 141 -8.74 13.15 9.44
N PHE A 142 -8.18 14.35 9.50
CA PHE A 142 -6.77 14.61 9.81
C PHE A 142 -6.63 15.18 11.22
N HIS A 143 -5.75 14.62 12.05
CA HIS A 143 -5.38 15.22 13.33
C HIS A 143 -4.64 16.56 13.13
N ARG A 144 -4.95 17.60 13.92
CA ARG A 144 -4.16 18.85 13.93
C ARG A 144 -2.89 18.76 14.77
N LYS A 145 -1.95 19.70 14.56
CA LYS A 145 -0.67 19.82 15.30
C LYS A 145 -0.81 20.50 16.68
N ILE A 146 -1.92 21.17 16.96
CA ILE A 146 -2.12 22.01 18.16
C ILE A 146 -2.70 21.14 19.30
N PRO A 147 -2.37 21.35 20.60
CA PRO A 147 -2.70 20.41 21.68
C PRO A 147 -4.18 20.35 22.11
N PHE A 148 -5.11 20.73 21.24
CA PHE A 148 -6.54 20.59 21.49
C PHE A 148 -7.17 19.76 20.39
N TRP A 149 -8.16 18.93 20.77
CA TRP A 149 -8.91 17.92 20.01
C TRP A 149 -9.61 18.42 18.75
N LEU A 150 -8.90 19.12 17.87
CA LEU A 150 -9.38 19.67 16.62
C LEU A 150 -8.90 18.79 15.47
N PHE A 151 -9.85 18.46 14.60
CA PHE A 151 -9.63 17.68 13.40
C PHE A 151 -9.92 18.55 12.19
N ASP A 152 -9.16 18.36 11.12
CA ASP A 152 -9.57 18.83 9.80
C ASP A 152 -10.37 17.69 9.15
N GLU A 153 -11.62 17.97 8.80
CA GLU A 153 -12.49 17.04 8.09
C GLU A 153 -12.59 17.44 6.63
N TYR A 154 -12.31 16.49 5.73
CA TYR A 154 -12.53 16.64 4.31
C TYR A 154 -13.63 15.68 3.88
N THR A 155 -14.82 16.22 3.67
CA THR A 155 -16.01 15.48 3.25
C THR A 155 -16.02 15.36 1.74
N LEU A 156 -16.01 14.12 1.25
CA LEU A 156 -16.06 13.82 -0.19
C LEU A 156 -17.49 14.04 -0.72
N PRO A 157 -17.70 14.20 -2.04
CA PRO A 157 -19.03 14.22 -2.60
C PRO A 157 -19.85 12.99 -2.18
N GLN A 158 -21.10 13.20 -1.78
CA GLN A 158 -22.01 12.12 -1.43
C GLN A 158 -22.16 11.18 -2.63
N TYR A 159 -22.09 9.88 -2.35
CA TYR A 159 -22.31 8.85 -3.36
C TYR A 159 -23.71 8.27 -3.23
N GLU A 160 -24.36 8.03 -4.38
CA GLU A 160 -25.69 7.44 -4.45
C GLU A 160 -25.68 6.17 -5.29
N ALA A 161 -26.37 5.14 -4.81
CA ALA A 161 -26.55 3.90 -5.54
C ALA A 161 -28.00 3.45 -5.45
N SER A 162 -28.54 3.05 -6.59
CA SER A 162 -29.82 2.37 -6.64
C SER A 162 -29.64 0.87 -6.80
N ASN A 163 -30.44 0.10 -6.08
CA ASN A 163 -30.66 -1.29 -6.41
C ASN A 163 -32.18 -1.49 -6.53
N PRO A 164 -32.72 -1.58 -7.76
CA PRO A 164 -34.15 -1.76 -7.96
C PRO A 164 -34.61 -3.05 -7.27
N TYR A 165 -35.78 -2.98 -6.63
CA TYR A 165 -36.33 -4.03 -5.77
C TYR A 165 -36.27 -5.43 -6.44
N ASN A 166 -35.93 -6.45 -5.64
CA ASN A 166 -35.96 -7.88 -5.99
C ASN A 166 -34.90 -8.39 -6.98
N SER A 167 -33.90 -7.60 -7.36
CA SER A 167 -32.71 -8.15 -8.00
C SER A 167 -31.88 -8.93 -6.97
N ARG A 168 -31.69 -10.24 -7.19
CA ARG A 168 -30.70 -11.05 -6.45
C ARG A 168 -29.27 -10.67 -6.80
N THR A 169 -29.08 -9.87 -7.85
CA THR A 169 -27.77 -9.37 -8.29
C THR A 169 -27.48 -8.03 -7.61
N ILE A 170 -26.30 -7.93 -7.00
CA ILE A 170 -25.83 -6.70 -6.36
C ILE A 170 -24.95 -5.95 -7.37
N PRO A 171 -25.35 -4.74 -7.81
CA PRO A 171 -24.58 -3.96 -8.77
C PRO A 171 -23.45 -3.22 -8.04
N TRP A 172 -22.40 -3.94 -7.66
CA TRP A 172 -21.22 -3.33 -7.05
C TRP A 172 -20.53 -2.36 -8.00
N THR A 173 -20.12 -1.23 -7.46
CA THR A 173 -19.32 -0.23 -8.17
C THR A 173 -18.16 0.19 -7.29
N THR A 174 -16.96 0.32 -7.87
CA THR A 174 -15.83 0.92 -7.17
C THR A 174 -15.85 2.42 -7.37
N THR A 175 -16.02 3.18 -6.28
CA THR A 175 -15.81 4.64 -6.30
C THR A 175 -14.38 4.97 -5.89
N LYS A 176 -13.81 6.03 -6.47
CA LYS A 176 -12.40 6.43 -6.29
C LYS A 176 -12.29 7.92 -6.01
N TYR A 177 -11.40 8.26 -5.08
CA TYR A 177 -11.11 9.64 -4.70
C TYR A 177 -9.60 9.81 -4.53
N ALA A 178 -9.11 11.03 -4.75
CA ALA A 178 -7.74 11.40 -4.43
C ALA A 178 -7.73 12.40 -3.27
N PHE A 179 -6.72 12.32 -2.41
CA PHE A 179 -6.52 13.31 -1.36
C PHE A 179 -5.04 13.53 -1.06
N LEU A 180 -4.71 14.71 -0.53
CA LEU A 180 -3.36 15.06 -0.13
C LEU A 180 -3.06 14.55 1.28
N GLY A 181 -2.00 13.75 1.42
CA GLY A 181 -1.52 13.26 2.70
C GLY A 181 -0.97 14.39 3.56
N THR A 182 -1.28 14.36 4.86
CA THR A 182 -0.76 15.35 5.82
C THR A 182 0.46 14.85 6.57
N GLY A 183 0.78 13.55 6.45
CA GLY A 183 1.77 12.86 7.30
C GLY A 183 1.36 12.80 8.77
N ARG A 184 0.11 13.13 9.08
CA ARG A 184 -0.47 13.07 10.42
C ARG A 184 -1.34 11.83 10.54
N LYS A 185 -1.81 11.57 11.76
CA LYS A 185 -2.81 10.54 12.01
C LYS A 185 -4.08 10.87 11.22
N THR A 186 -4.39 10.01 10.26
CA THR A 186 -5.53 10.14 9.36
C THR A 186 -6.48 8.97 9.54
N LEU A 187 -7.79 9.24 9.55
CA LEU A 187 -8.85 8.25 9.72
C LEU A 187 -9.85 8.39 8.57
N ILE A 188 -10.51 7.30 8.19
CA ILE A 188 -11.60 7.29 7.22
C ILE A 188 -12.91 7.07 7.96
N LYS A 189 -13.83 8.03 7.86
CA LYS A 189 -15.20 7.95 8.38
C LYS A 189 -16.14 7.63 7.22
N ILE A 190 -16.96 6.60 7.39
CA ILE A 190 -17.95 6.17 6.41
C ILE A 190 -19.30 6.12 7.11
N ALA A 191 -20.26 6.89 6.61
CA ALA A 191 -21.59 7.01 7.18
C ALA A 191 -22.64 6.70 6.11
N SER A 192 -23.60 5.85 6.47
CA SER A 192 -24.85 5.81 5.72
C SER A 192 -25.67 7.06 6.01
N LYS A 193 -26.31 7.57 4.96
CA LYS A 193 -27.26 8.68 5.00
C LYS A 193 -28.66 8.24 4.56
N SER A 194 -28.85 6.94 4.35
CA SER A 194 -30.15 6.37 4.02
C SER A 194 -30.98 6.12 5.27
N GLU A 195 -32.22 6.54 5.21
CA GLU A 195 -33.17 6.34 6.30
C GLU A 195 -33.59 4.87 6.44
N GLY A 196 -34.03 4.49 7.64
CA GLY A 196 -34.49 3.14 7.94
C GLY A 196 -33.38 2.09 7.92
N SER A 197 -33.77 0.82 7.86
CA SER A 197 -32.87 -0.32 8.06
C SER A 197 -32.18 -0.84 6.81
N LYS A 198 -32.37 -0.18 5.65
CA LYS A 198 -31.94 -0.66 4.34
C LYS A 198 -31.09 0.40 3.65
N GLY A 199 -29.77 0.22 3.65
CA GLY A 199 -28.84 1.20 3.11
C GLY A 199 -27.69 0.59 2.31
N PHE A 200 -26.50 1.16 2.49
CA PHE A 200 -25.33 0.81 1.69
C PHE A 200 -24.63 -0.46 2.14
N LEU A 201 -24.25 -1.28 1.17
CA LEU A 201 -23.21 -2.29 1.30
C LEU A 201 -21.87 -1.65 0.93
N ILE A 202 -20.83 -1.94 1.70
CA ILE A 202 -19.46 -1.53 1.43
C ILE A 202 -18.51 -2.70 1.57
N ASP A 203 -17.46 -2.69 0.77
CA ASP A 203 -16.36 -3.65 0.82
C ASP A 203 -15.08 -3.03 0.24
N ASN A 204 -13.95 -3.72 0.37
CA ASN A 204 -12.68 -3.38 -0.27
C ASN A 204 -12.28 -1.91 -0.09
N VAL A 205 -12.35 -1.37 1.13
CA VAL A 205 -11.87 -0.02 1.40
C VAL A 205 -10.34 -0.02 1.29
N ARG A 206 -9.80 0.71 0.30
CA ARG A 206 -8.36 0.79 0.06
C ARG A 206 -7.89 2.21 0.04
N VAL A 207 -6.77 2.47 0.71
CA VAL A 207 -6.00 3.69 0.53
C VAL A 207 -4.60 3.27 0.13
N SER A 208 -4.14 3.75 -1.02
CA SER A 208 -2.78 3.53 -1.49
C SER A 208 -2.12 4.85 -1.82
N LEU A 209 -0.80 4.90 -1.72
CA LEU A 209 -0.03 6.00 -2.29
C LEU A 209 -0.35 6.10 -3.79
N HIS A 210 -0.51 7.31 -4.31
CA HIS A 210 -0.60 7.52 -5.75
C HIS A 210 0.79 7.32 -6.36
N ASN A 211 1.13 6.05 -6.57
CA ASN A 211 2.35 5.63 -7.21
C ASN A 211 2.22 5.79 -8.72
N ILE A 212 3.14 6.55 -9.30
CA ILE A 212 3.23 6.80 -10.74
C ILE A 212 3.91 5.62 -11.44
N LEU A 213 4.64 4.79 -10.69
CA LEU A 213 5.17 3.53 -11.21
C LEU A 213 4.13 2.43 -11.06
N ASP A 214 3.80 1.76 -12.16
CA ASP A 214 3.18 0.44 -12.13
C ASP A 214 4.25 -0.67 -12.06
N ASN A 215 3.94 -1.85 -11.53
CA ASN A 215 4.91 -2.95 -11.41
C ASN A 215 6.24 -2.59 -10.70
N GLY A 216 6.17 -1.76 -9.66
CA GLY A 216 7.32 -1.48 -8.78
C GLY A 216 7.64 -2.61 -7.80
N SER A 217 6.68 -3.47 -7.52
CA SER A 217 6.80 -4.71 -6.73
C SER A 217 7.22 -5.93 -7.56
N PHE A 218 7.46 -5.74 -8.87
CA PHE A 218 7.95 -6.78 -9.77
C PHE A 218 7.10 -8.06 -9.90
N GLU A 219 5.85 -8.02 -9.47
CA GLU A 219 4.91 -9.15 -9.55
C GLU A 219 4.36 -9.40 -10.96
N GLN A 220 4.57 -8.47 -11.91
CA GLN A 220 4.06 -8.59 -13.26
C GLN A 220 5.18 -8.90 -14.26
N LEU A 221 5.07 -10.06 -14.89
CA LEU A 221 5.97 -10.55 -15.92
C LEU A 221 5.28 -10.55 -17.26
N ILE A 222 6.05 -10.30 -18.32
CA ILE A 222 5.59 -10.59 -19.69
C ILE A 222 5.93 -12.06 -19.96
N GLN A 223 4.90 -12.91 -20.07
CA GLN A 223 5.08 -14.31 -20.41
C GLN A 223 5.32 -14.44 -21.90
N ASP A 224 6.47 -14.99 -22.27
CA ASP A 224 6.64 -15.53 -23.61
C ASP A 224 5.77 -16.79 -23.70
N ASN A 225 4.85 -16.79 -24.66
CA ASN A 225 3.87 -17.82 -24.96
C ASN A 225 4.44 -19.23 -25.29
N THR A 226 5.75 -19.44 -25.10
CA THR A 226 6.49 -20.62 -25.53
C THR A 226 7.10 -21.44 -24.38
N THR A 227 6.99 -21.00 -23.11
CA THR A 227 7.55 -21.76 -21.97
C THR A 227 6.57 -21.88 -20.80
N THR A 228 6.40 -23.11 -20.29
CA THR A 228 5.59 -23.42 -19.10
C THR A 228 6.34 -23.16 -17.79
N THR A 229 7.64 -22.89 -17.85
CA THR A 229 8.48 -22.50 -16.72
C THR A 229 9.16 -21.17 -17.00
N PHE A 230 8.93 -20.19 -16.13
CA PHE A 230 9.70 -18.94 -16.17
C PHE A 230 11.11 -19.21 -15.67
N PRO A 231 12.17 -18.89 -16.43
CA PRO A 231 13.51 -18.97 -15.90
C PRO A 231 13.67 -17.92 -14.79
N ASP A 232 14.28 -18.32 -13.67
CA ASP A 232 14.57 -17.40 -12.57
C ASP A 232 15.54 -16.30 -13.00
N ILE A 233 16.36 -16.52 -14.03
CA ILE A 233 17.34 -15.56 -14.56
C ILE A 233 16.82 -14.94 -15.86
N VAL A 234 16.93 -13.61 -15.95
CA VAL A 234 16.66 -12.84 -17.17
C VAL A 234 17.95 -12.16 -17.60
N ASN A 235 18.37 -12.42 -18.84
CA ASN A 235 19.55 -11.81 -19.46
C ASN A 235 19.16 -10.59 -20.29
N SER A 236 20.03 -9.58 -20.31
CA SER A 236 19.88 -8.41 -21.16
C SER A 236 20.13 -8.74 -22.65
N PRO A 237 19.58 -7.95 -23.59
CA PRO A 237 18.55 -6.94 -23.37
C PRO A 237 17.17 -7.58 -23.20
N SER A 238 16.31 -7.07 -22.32
CA SER A 238 14.99 -7.70 -22.10
C SER A 238 13.90 -6.76 -21.58
N TRP A 239 12.67 -7.02 -22.03
CA TRP A 239 11.41 -6.45 -21.53
C TRP A 239 10.56 -7.44 -20.74
N ARG A 240 11.10 -8.61 -20.37
CA ARG A 240 10.34 -9.65 -19.64
C ARG A 240 9.79 -9.17 -18.30
N ILE A 241 10.41 -8.14 -17.73
CA ILE A 241 9.95 -7.42 -16.56
C ILE A 241 9.00 -6.34 -17.05
N LYS A 242 7.70 -6.46 -16.79
CA LYS A 242 6.74 -5.53 -17.38
C LYS A 242 7.09 -4.09 -16.99
N ASN A 243 7.18 -3.20 -17.98
CA ASN A 243 7.52 -1.77 -17.86
C ASN A 243 8.93 -1.44 -17.33
N TRP A 244 9.80 -2.44 -17.24
CA TRP A 244 11.21 -2.25 -16.91
C TRP A 244 12.08 -2.89 -17.99
N TYR A 245 13.05 -2.14 -18.49
CA TYR A 245 13.99 -2.60 -19.48
C TYR A 245 15.31 -2.99 -18.83
N LEU A 246 15.72 -4.25 -19.00
CA LEU A 246 17.03 -4.70 -18.60
C LEU A 246 18.03 -4.33 -19.71
N GLU A 247 18.78 -3.25 -19.54
CA GLU A 247 19.72 -2.71 -20.54
C GLU A 247 20.97 -3.58 -20.71
N SER A 248 21.57 -4.03 -19.60
CA SER A 248 22.80 -4.82 -19.61
C SER A 248 22.88 -5.81 -18.44
N GLY A 249 23.69 -6.84 -18.59
CA GLY A 249 23.93 -7.85 -17.55
C GLY A 249 22.76 -8.82 -17.40
N SER A 250 22.48 -9.21 -16.17
CA SER A 250 21.35 -10.10 -15.87
C SER A 250 20.80 -9.87 -14.48
N ILE A 251 19.55 -10.29 -14.28
CA ILE A 251 18.84 -10.21 -13.00
C ILE A 251 18.22 -11.55 -12.68
N LYS A 252 17.88 -11.77 -11.41
CA LYS A 252 17.21 -12.99 -10.95
C LYS A 252 15.95 -12.68 -10.16
N TYR A 253 14.87 -13.39 -10.44
CA TYR A 253 13.64 -13.36 -9.65
C TYR A 253 13.76 -14.23 -8.41
N ILE A 254 13.32 -13.69 -7.28
CA ILE A 254 13.25 -14.40 -6.02
C ILE A 254 11.77 -14.50 -5.62
N ARG A 255 11.15 -15.67 -5.77
CA ARG A 255 9.70 -15.86 -5.56
C ARG A 255 9.41 -16.75 -4.36
N GLY A 256 8.68 -16.24 -3.37
CA GLY A 256 8.10 -16.98 -2.24
C GLY A 256 9.09 -17.64 -1.27
N ARG A 257 10.40 -17.41 -1.45
CA ARG A 257 11.47 -18.12 -0.72
C ARG A 257 12.24 -17.25 0.27
N ILE A 258 11.99 -15.94 0.26
CA ILE A 258 12.54 -14.99 1.22
C ILE A 258 11.40 -14.23 1.90
N GLN A 259 11.67 -13.65 3.05
CA GLN A 259 10.78 -12.73 3.75
C GLN A 259 10.37 -11.60 2.78
N PRO A 260 9.07 -11.41 2.53
CA PRO A 260 8.55 -10.30 1.72
C PRO A 260 9.09 -8.93 2.16
N SER A 261 9.14 -7.99 1.22
CA SER A 261 9.40 -6.59 1.54
C SER A 261 8.14 -5.92 2.10
N THR A 262 8.04 -4.59 2.03
CA THR A 262 6.99 -3.83 2.73
C THR A 262 5.62 -3.91 2.06
N ASP A 263 5.58 -4.14 0.75
CA ASP A 263 4.33 -4.41 0.02
C ASP A 263 3.72 -5.78 0.34
N LEU A 264 4.44 -6.63 1.08
CA LEU A 264 4.08 -8.00 1.44
C LEU A 264 3.93 -8.92 0.22
N SER A 265 4.49 -8.54 -0.92
CA SER A 265 4.43 -9.31 -2.14
C SER A 265 5.46 -10.44 -2.15
N GLY A 266 5.24 -11.43 -3.01
CA GLY A 266 6.00 -12.67 -2.99
C GLY A 266 7.30 -12.62 -3.78
N THR A 267 7.53 -11.57 -4.56
CA THR A 267 8.60 -11.49 -5.56
C THR A 267 9.50 -10.30 -5.30
N ALA A 268 10.81 -10.54 -5.29
CA ALA A 268 11.81 -9.49 -5.38
C ALA A 268 12.76 -9.74 -6.55
N ILE A 269 13.46 -8.69 -7.01
CA ILE A 269 14.53 -8.81 -8.01
C ILE A 269 15.88 -8.78 -7.31
N ASP A 270 16.71 -9.80 -7.56
CA ASP A 270 18.16 -9.66 -7.40
C ASP A 270 18.73 -8.97 -8.64
N LEU A 271 19.37 -7.82 -8.44
CA LEU A 271 20.04 -7.06 -9.48
C LEU A 271 21.28 -7.78 -10.04
N ASN A 272 21.56 -9.00 -9.60
CA ASN A 272 22.50 -9.93 -10.19
C ASN A 272 21.82 -11.26 -10.56
N GLY A 273 21.94 -11.66 -11.82
CA GLY A 273 21.63 -13.02 -12.29
C GLY A 273 22.88 -13.88 -12.35
N ASP A 274 23.60 -13.73 -13.45
CA ASP A 274 24.95 -14.26 -13.75
C ASP A 274 26.03 -13.16 -13.68
N GLY A 275 25.62 -11.90 -13.61
CA GLY A 275 26.47 -10.74 -13.45
C GLY A 275 25.65 -9.52 -13.05
N PRO A 276 26.29 -8.35 -12.84
CA PRO A 276 25.61 -7.12 -12.43
C PRO A 276 24.66 -6.62 -13.52
N GLY A 277 23.38 -6.50 -13.18
CA GLY A 277 22.32 -5.97 -14.05
C GLY A 277 22.18 -4.45 -14.00
N LEU A 278 21.68 -3.89 -15.10
CA LEU A 278 21.23 -2.50 -15.23
C LEU A 278 19.75 -2.47 -15.65
N LEU A 279 18.89 -2.09 -14.72
CA LEU A 279 17.45 -2.00 -14.92
C LEU A 279 17.04 -0.53 -15.13
N THR A 280 16.34 -0.24 -16.21
CA THR A 280 15.95 1.11 -16.59
C THR A 280 14.45 1.23 -16.79
N ARG A 281 13.93 2.42 -16.50
CA ARG A 281 12.55 2.79 -16.79
C ARG A 281 12.41 4.27 -17.10
N ASN A 282 11.58 4.57 -18.10
CA ASN A 282 11.13 5.93 -18.38
C ASN A 282 9.76 6.16 -17.73
N VAL A 283 9.56 7.36 -17.20
CA VAL A 283 8.36 7.76 -16.45
C VAL A 283 7.97 9.15 -16.91
N SER A 284 6.68 9.35 -17.20
CA SER A 284 6.15 10.68 -17.48
C SER A 284 6.14 11.51 -16.19
N THR A 285 6.66 12.74 -16.29
CA THR A 285 6.69 13.72 -15.21
C THR A 285 6.07 15.03 -15.65
N ILE A 286 5.96 15.99 -14.75
CA ILE A 286 5.59 17.36 -15.05
C ILE A 286 6.82 18.22 -14.78
N ASN A 287 7.21 19.05 -15.74
CA ASN A 287 8.36 19.92 -15.60
C ASN A 287 8.28 20.79 -14.32
N ASN A 288 9.40 20.91 -13.61
CA ASN A 288 9.58 21.67 -12.36
C ASN A 288 8.78 21.17 -11.14
N GLU A 289 8.09 20.04 -11.23
CA GLU A 289 7.46 19.41 -10.07
C GLU A 289 8.44 18.59 -9.23
N LEU A 290 8.20 18.52 -7.91
CA LEU A 290 9.01 17.75 -6.98
C LEU A 290 8.49 16.31 -6.90
N TYR A 291 9.38 15.35 -7.07
CA TYR A 291 9.10 13.92 -6.96
C TYR A 291 10.00 13.27 -5.92
N TYR A 292 9.52 12.16 -5.36
CA TYR A 292 10.35 11.22 -4.61
C TYR A 292 10.27 9.84 -5.24
N ILE A 293 11.42 9.18 -5.31
CA ILE A 293 11.52 7.74 -5.52
C ILE A 293 11.82 7.09 -4.17
N SER A 294 11.04 6.06 -3.82
CA SER A 294 11.22 5.22 -2.65
C SER A 294 11.33 3.77 -3.09
N PHE A 295 12.18 2.98 -2.47
CA PHE A 295 12.31 1.55 -2.79
C PHE A 295 12.93 0.80 -1.62
N ASP A 296 12.60 -0.48 -1.54
CA ASP A 296 13.18 -1.39 -0.58
C ASP A 296 14.36 -2.13 -1.21
N TYR A 297 15.40 -2.32 -0.41
CA TYR A 297 16.61 -3.00 -0.82
C TYR A 297 17.20 -3.83 0.31
N ALA A 298 17.91 -4.89 -0.09
CA ALA A 298 18.70 -5.73 0.81
C ALA A 298 19.89 -6.31 0.04
N ALA A 299 20.71 -7.10 0.72
CA ALA A 299 21.61 -8.03 0.05
C ALA A 299 20.93 -9.38 -0.06
N ASN A 300 21.12 -10.10 -1.16
CA ASN A 300 20.55 -11.44 -1.32
C ASN A 300 21.07 -12.37 -0.19
N PRO A 301 20.17 -12.92 0.66
CA PRO A 301 20.56 -13.80 1.75
C PRO A 301 20.97 -15.21 1.29
N GLU A 302 20.68 -15.58 0.05
CA GLU A 302 21.00 -16.90 -0.52
C GLU A 302 22.46 -17.01 -0.99
N ALA A 303 23.23 -15.91 -0.92
CA ALA A 303 24.64 -15.92 -1.25
C ALA A 303 25.42 -16.84 -0.30
N GLU A 304 26.00 -17.92 -0.84
CA GLU A 304 26.82 -18.87 -0.07
C GLU A 304 28.06 -18.20 0.54
N ILE A 305 28.62 -17.23 -0.18
CA ILE A 305 29.77 -16.43 0.25
C ILE A 305 29.30 -15.03 0.60
N VAL A 306 29.67 -14.56 1.80
CA VAL A 306 29.37 -13.19 2.23
C VAL A 306 30.02 -12.19 1.27
N PHE A 307 29.20 -11.33 0.65
CA PHE A 307 29.68 -10.27 -0.21
C PHE A 307 29.46 -8.89 0.42
N LYS A 308 30.20 -7.92 -0.12
CA LYS A 308 30.07 -6.49 0.14
C LYS A 308 30.19 -5.78 -1.18
N GLY A 309 29.36 -4.77 -1.41
CA GLY A 309 29.47 -3.96 -2.60
C GLY A 309 28.46 -2.82 -2.61
N TYR A 310 28.19 -2.35 -3.81
CA TYR A 310 27.30 -1.22 -4.01
C TYR A 310 26.32 -1.51 -5.15
N PHE A 311 25.22 -0.77 -5.12
CA PHE A 311 24.41 -0.51 -6.30
C PHE A 311 24.02 0.96 -6.29
N SER A 312 23.56 1.46 -7.43
CA SER A 312 23.15 2.85 -7.55
C SER A 312 21.72 2.96 -8.05
N LEU A 313 21.01 3.96 -7.53
CA LEU A 313 19.89 4.60 -8.20
C LEU A 313 20.44 5.82 -8.96
N THR A 314 20.15 5.92 -10.25
CA THR A 314 20.40 7.12 -11.06
C THR A 314 19.09 7.63 -11.62
N VAL A 315 18.84 8.94 -11.47
CA VAL A 315 17.69 9.64 -12.04
C VAL A 315 18.20 10.66 -13.03
N LEU A 316 17.74 10.55 -14.27
CA LEU A 316 18.08 11.44 -15.37
C LEU A 316 16.82 12.23 -15.74
N THR A 317 16.87 13.54 -15.58
CA THR A 317 15.80 14.44 -16.06
C THR A 317 16.33 15.19 -17.28
N GLN A 318 15.95 14.76 -18.48
CA GLN A 318 16.38 15.36 -19.75
C GLN A 318 15.32 16.31 -20.29
N ALA A 319 15.66 17.53 -20.70
CA ALA A 319 14.76 18.34 -21.53
C ALA A 319 14.62 17.68 -22.92
N VAL A 320 13.40 17.36 -23.34
CA VAL A 320 13.11 16.49 -24.51
C VAL A 320 13.41 17.18 -25.86
N ASN A 321 13.70 18.47 -25.90
CA ASN A 321 13.59 19.23 -27.16
C ASN A 321 14.90 19.74 -27.77
N ASP A 322 16.05 19.18 -27.41
CA ASP A 322 17.27 19.64 -28.04
C ASP A 322 18.22 18.49 -28.37
N GLU A 323 18.09 17.98 -29.59
CA GLU A 323 19.12 17.17 -30.26
C GLU A 323 20.46 17.94 -30.39
N ASN A 324 20.47 19.24 -30.08
CA ASN A 324 21.65 20.12 -30.04
C ASN A 324 21.99 20.69 -28.64
N SER A 325 21.33 20.26 -27.55
CA SER A 325 21.57 20.84 -26.22
C SER A 325 22.62 20.06 -25.47
N THR A 326 23.70 20.78 -25.22
CA THR A 326 24.77 20.45 -24.28
C THR A 326 24.37 20.73 -22.83
N LEU A 327 23.11 21.11 -22.54
CA LEU A 327 22.67 21.30 -21.16
C LEU A 327 22.57 19.93 -20.45
N PRO A 328 23.19 19.79 -19.28
CA PRO A 328 23.33 18.50 -18.65
C PRO A 328 21.97 17.94 -18.25
N SER A 329 21.73 16.68 -18.61
CA SER A 329 20.83 15.82 -17.83
C SER A 329 21.12 16.06 -16.36
N THR A 330 20.14 16.52 -15.58
CA THR A 330 20.38 16.61 -14.14
C THR A 330 20.42 15.19 -13.62
N ILE A 331 21.62 14.73 -13.30
CA ILE A 331 21.86 13.41 -12.75
C ILE A 331 21.71 13.52 -11.24
N LYS A 332 20.69 12.87 -10.68
CA LYS A 332 20.70 12.52 -9.25
C LYS A 332 21.15 11.08 -9.12
N GLN A 333 22.29 10.87 -8.48
CA GLN A 333 22.80 9.53 -8.20
C GLN A 333 22.82 9.28 -6.70
N LYS A 334 22.37 8.09 -6.30
CA LYS A 334 22.45 7.59 -4.94
C LYS A 334 23.15 6.25 -4.95
N LEU A 335 24.39 6.24 -4.46
CA LEU A 335 25.14 5.02 -4.21
C LEU A 335 24.70 4.40 -2.87
N ILE A 336 24.45 3.09 -2.88
CA ILE A 336 23.91 2.34 -1.74
C ILE A 336 24.82 1.16 -1.46
N LYS A 337 25.26 1.06 -0.22
CA LYS A 337 26.12 -0.03 0.25
C LYS A 337 25.28 -1.21 0.72
N VAL A 338 25.66 -2.41 0.29
CA VAL A 338 25.01 -3.66 0.70
C VAL A 338 26.02 -4.69 1.20
N THR A 339 25.57 -5.56 2.10
CA THR A 339 26.32 -6.72 2.56
C THR A 339 25.37 -7.85 2.96
N SER A 340 25.69 -9.09 2.55
CA SER A 340 24.91 -10.27 2.92
C SER A 340 25.27 -10.82 4.31
N LYS A 341 26.22 -10.20 5.02
CA LYS A 341 26.63 -10.65 6.35
C LYS A 341 25.44 -10.65 7.32
N GLY A 342 25.15 -11.82 7.90
CA GLY A 342 24.11 -11.99 8.92
C GLY A 342 22.68 -11.89 8.40
N ARG A 343 22.46 -12.10 7.10
CA ARG A 343 21.13 -12.16 6.49
C ARG A 343 20.72 -13.62 6.29
N SER A 344 19.42 -13.88 6.34
CA SER A 344 18.83 -15.19 6.06
C SER A 344 17.51 -15.01 5.32
N ASN A 345 16.96 -16.10 4.77
CA ASN A 345 15.68 -16.05 4.06
C ASN A 345 14.53 -15.56 4.95
N SER A 346 14.55 -15.86 6.26
CA SER A 346 13.54 -15.38 7.21
C SER A 346 13.85 -14.00 7.83
N ALA A 347 15.06 -13.49 7.62
CA ALA A 347 15.53 -12.19 8.12
C ALA A 347 16.41 -11.51 7.05
N VAL A 348 15.78 -11.16 5.94
CA VAL A 348 16.45 -10.54 4.77
C VAL A 348 17.07 -9.20 5.16
N GLY A 349 16.42 -8.49 6.10
CA GLY A 349 16.86 -7.21 6.63
C GLY A 349 16.68 -6.06 5.64
N TRP A 350 15.53 -6.04 4.98
CA TRP A 350 15.07 -4.96 4.10
C TRP A 350 15.30 -3.57 4.72
N GLN A 351 15.71 -2.64 3.86
CA GLN A 351 15.87 -1.23 4.19
C GLN A 351 15.29 -0.40 3.07
N THR A 352 14.81 0.79 3.38
CA THR A 352 14.25 1.68 2.36
C THR A 352 15.20 2.82 2.07
N CYS A 353 15.31 3.15 0.79
CA CYS A 353 15.97 4.35 0.32
C CYS A 353 14.92 5.30 -0.26
N LYS A 354 15.05 6.59 0.04
CA LYS A 354 14.21 7.65 -0.51
C LYS A 354 15.08 8.75 -1.10
N VAL A 355 14.80 9.12 -2.35
CA VAL A 355 15.54 10.14 -3.11
C VAL A 355 14.55 11.14 -3.69
N GLY A 356 14.74 12.43 -3.38
CA GLY A 356 13.94 13.52 -3.93
C GLY A 356 14.63 14.21 -5.10
N PHE A 357 13.86 14.60 -6.12
CA PHE A 357 14.36 15.33 -7.28
C PHE A 357 13.27 16.21 -7.89
N TYR A 358 13.69 17.31 -8.53
CA TYR A 358 12.81 18.12 -9.36
C TYR A 358 12.89 17.62 -10.80
N ALA A 359 11.75 17.33 -11.42
CA ALA A 359 11.71 17.03 -12.84
C ALA A 359 12.11 18.26 -13.66
N LYS A 360 12.78 18.04 -14.79
CA LYS A 360 13.24 19.10 -15.72
C LYS A 360 12.57 19.04 -17.08
N SER A 361 11.64 18.10 -17.24
CA SER A 361 10.85 17.88 -18.44
C SER A 361 9.67 16.97 -18.11
N ASP A 362 8.94 16.62 -19.16
CA ASP A 362 7.80 15.71 -19.06
C ASP A 362 8.22 14.23 -19.02
N PHE A 363 9.53 13.95 -18.99
CA PHE A 363 10.08 12.60 -18.92
C PHE A 363 11.28 12.50 -17.99
N THR A 364 11.28 11.45 -17.17
CA THR A 364 12.39 11.09 -16.28
C THR A 364 12.79 9.64 -16.52
N THR A 365 14.09 9.38 -16.63
CA THR A 365 14.66 8.03 -16.67
C THR A 365 15.19 7.64 -15.29
N ILE A 366 14.78 6.48 -14.80
CA ILE A 366 15.21 5.85 -13.56
C ILE A 366 16.08 4.65 -13.90
N ARG A 367 17.24 4.51 -13.25
CA ARG A 367 18.16 3.39 -13.44
C ARG A 367 18.59 2.79 -12.11
N PHE A 368 18.51 1.47 -11.99
CA PHE A 368 19.10 0.70 -10.91
C PHE A 368 20.24 -0.14 -11.47
N GLN A 369 21.44 0.01 -10.93
CA GLN A 369 22.62 -0.69 -11.42
C GLN A 369 23.40 -1.32 -10.28
N SER A 370 23.61 -2.63 -10.34
CA SER A 370 24.52 -3.32 -9.43
C SER A 370 25.98 -3.10 -9.84
N SER A 371 26.87 -3.01 -8.85
CA SER A 371 28.32 -3.11 -9.05
C SER A 371 28.92 -4.29 -8.29
N VAL A 372 28.08 -5.25 -7.86
CA VAL A 372 28.50 -6.47 -7.17
C VAL A 372 28.88 -7.51 -8.22
N ASN A 373 30.02 -8.18 -8.06
CA ASN A 373 30.42 -9.27 -8.93
C ASN A 373 29.78 -10.60 -8.47
N GLY A 374 29.47 -11.47 -9.43
CA GLY A 374 28.91 -12.80 -9.18
C GLY A 374 27.39 -12.88 -9.36
N THR A 375 26.82 -14.01 -8.95
CA THR A 375 25.44 -14.42 -9.23
C THR A 375 24.41 -14.00 -8.17
N PHE A 376 24.88 -13.34 -7.11
CA PHE A 376 24.07 -12.86 -6.00
C PHE A 376 24.42 -11.41 -5.70
N GLY A 377 23.40 -10.58 -5.61
CA GLY A 377 23.56 -9.13 -5.58
C GLY A 377 22.58 -8.44 -4.63
N PRO A 378 22.43 -7.12 -4.80
CA PRO A 378 21.40 -6.37 -4.12
C PRO A 378 20.01 -6.82 -4.55
N LEU A 379 19.15 -7.10 -3.57
CA LEU A 379 17.73 -7.25 -3.79
C LEU A 379 17.08 -5.87 -3.91
N LEU A 380 16.08 -5.75 -4.77
CA LEU A 380 15.27 -4.56 -5.02
C LEU A 380 13.79 -4.96 -5.03
N ASP A 381 12.97 -4.18 -4.33
CA ASP A 381 11.52 -4.38 -4.27
C ASP A 381 10.77 -3.07 -3.91
N SER A 382 9.44 -3.07 -3.97
CA SER A 382 8.56 -1.95 -3.62
C SER A 382 9.00 -0.60 -4.19
N VAL A 383 9.37 -0.55 -5.48
CA VAL A 383 9.80 0.70 -6.12
C VAL A 383 8.60 1.60 -6.38
N GLN A 384 8.59 2.76 -5.74
CA GLN A 384 7.52 3.74 -5.81
C GLN A 384 8.07 5.09 -6.26
N MET A 385 7.33 5.79 -7.12
CA MET A 385 7.56 7.20 -7.45
C MET A 385 6.27 7.99 -7.28
N TYR A 386 6.34 9.12 -6.60
CA TYR A 386 5.17 9.97 -6.35
C TYR A 386 5.55 11.44 -6.38
N GLN A 387 4.60 12.26 -6.82
CA GLN A 387 4.70 13.71 -6.76
C GLN A 387 4.53 14.19 -5.31
N TYR A 388 5.22 15.26 -4.95
CA TYR A 388 5.23 15.85 -3.64
C TYR A 388 4.88 17.34 -3.68
N TYR A 389 3.86 17.71 -2.92
CA TYR A 389 3.38 19.08 -2.79
C TYR A 389 3.87 19.67 -1.46
N LYS A 390 4.67 20.75 -1.54
CA LYS A 390 5.28 21.41 -0.38
C LYS A 390 4.28 22.16 0.51
N SER A 391 3.09 22.47 0.02
CA SER A 391 2.09 23.25 0.75
C SER A 391 0.76 22.50 0.85
N PHE A 392 0.23 22.43 2.08
CA PHE A 392 -1.20 22.29 2.30
C PHE A 392 -1.81 23.69 2.15
N PRO A 393 -2.81 23.92 1.29
CA PRO A 393 -3.54 25.18 1.29
C PRO A 393 -4.22 25.33 2.66
N GLY A 394 -3.90 26.40 3.40
CA GLY A 394 -4.49 26.68 4.73
C GLY A 394 -3.56 26.51 5.94
N SER A 395 -2.23 26.57 5.76
CA SER A 395 -1.26 26.49 6.87
C SER A 395 -0.54 27.81 7.20
N SER A 396 -1.11 28.95 6.79
CA SER A 396 -0.75 30.27 7.32
C SER A 396 -1.48 30.57 8.63
#